data_AF-A0A6G0JQH5-F1
#
_entry.id   AF-A0A6G0JQH5-F1
#
_cell.length_a   1.000
_cell.length_b   1.000
_cell.length_c   1.000
_cell.angle_alpha   90.00
_cell.angle_beta   90.00
_cell.angle_gamma   90.00
#
_symmetry.space_group_name_H-M   'P 1'
#
loop_
_entity.id
_entity.type
_entity.pdbx_description
1 polymer ?
#
loop_
_entity_poly.entity_id
_entity_poly.type
_entity_poly.pdbx_seq_one_letter_code
_entity_poly.pdbx_strand_id
1 'polypeptide(L)'
;MVASRFAATTAMALLALADFNTVAGTSSLPSLKLGFKVHRSTMEVYGTSTFDVYVKPVLSGSSVTFDGKVSFEQDGTTYNFVLIDSVPYYEVVSGTSNSTTCVPTENILSVPDIVQALASATAVSSVNTDQDISCTNGTWLSTTFAGEPYVLCTGAKTGSERWHC
;
A
#
# COMPACT_ATOMS: atom_id res chain seq x y z
N MET A 1 -10.83 72.34 -0.91
CA MET A 1 -11.57 71.45 0.01
C MET A 1 -12.81 71.00 -0.75
N VAL A 2 -12.83 69.84 -1.40
CA VAL A 2 -12.93 68.50 -0.79
C VAL A 2 -11.89 67.55 -1.42
N ALA A 3 -11.30 66.70 -0.58
CA ALA A 3 -10.27 65.69 -0.83
C ALA A 3 -10.75 64.60 -1.81
N SER A 4 -9.97 64.20 -2.84
CA SER A 4 -8.91 63.15 -2.83
C SER A 4 -9.41 61.77 -2.36
N ARG A 5 -9.10 60.60 -2.93
CA ARG A 5 -8.44 60.05 -4.14
C ARG A 5 -8.54 58.50 -3.96
N PHE A 6 -8.07 57.74 -4.96
CA PHE A 6 -7.69 56.30 -4.95
C PHE A 6 -8.77 55.32 -5.44
N ALA A 7 -8.68 54.83 -6.69
CA ALA A 7 -7.83 53.72 -7.21
C ALA A 7 -8.52 52.35 -7.00
N ALA A 8 -9.13 51.80 -8.06
CA ALA A 8 -8.58 50.72 -8.90
C ALA A 8 -8.49 49.36 -8.18
N THR A 9 -9.22 48.35 -8.65
CA THR A 9 -8.73 47.01 -9.06
C THR A 9 -9.87 46.01 -9.32
N THR A 10 -9.66 45.21 -10.36
CA THR A 10 -10.44 44.07 -10.88
C THR A 10 -10.43 42.85 -9.94
N ALA A 11 -11.51 42.05 -9.94
CA ALA A 11 -11.41 40.58 -9.85
C ALA A 11 -12.71 39.88 -10.29
N MET A 12 -12.62 39.07 -11.34
CA MET A 12 -13.52 37.93 -11.55
C MET A 12 -13.29 36.92 -10.42
N ALA A 13 -14.36 36.32 -9.89
CA ALA A 13 -14.26 35.09 -9.12
C ALA A 13 -15.21 34.06 -9.73
N LEU A 14 -14.60 33.02 -10.31
CA LEU A 14 -15.24 31.82 -10.81
C LEU A 14 -16.02 31.15 -9.67
N LEU A 15 -17.26 30.73 -9.93
CA LEU A 15 -17.91 29.73 -9.10
C LEU A 15 -17.21 28.39 -9.38
N ALA A 16 -16.34 28.00 -8.44
CA ALA A 16 -15.59 26.76 -8.47
C ALA A 16 -16.50 25.53 -8.27
N LEU A 17 -16.13 24.47 -8.98
CA LEU A 17 -16.68 23.13 -8.96
C LEU A 17 -16.66 22.52 -7.55
N ALA A 18 -17.77 21.87 -7.16
CA ALA A 18 -17.76 20.70 -6.29
C ALA A 18 -19.15 20.02 -6.31
N ASP A 19 -19.57 19.50 -7.46
CA ASP A 19 -20.48 18.35 -7.44
C ASP A 19 -19.67 17.13 -6.99
N PHE A 20 -19.40 17.04 -5.68
CA PHE A 20 -19.15 15.73 -5.09
C PHE A 20 -20.49 15.01 -5.17
N ASN A 21 -20.64 14.16 -6.19
CA ASN A 21 -21.63 13.10 -6.16
C ASN A 21 -21.50 12.40 -4.81
N THR A 22 -22.39 12.71 -3.88
CA THR A 22 -22.64 11.94 -2.68
C THR A 22 -23.21 10.62 -3.16
N VAL A 23 -22.33 9.73 -3.58
CA VAL A 23 -22.65 8.31 -3.67
C VAL A 23 -22.87 7.89 -2.23
N ALA A 24 -24.13 7.74 -1.84
CA ALA A 24 -24.53 6.92 -0.70
C ALA A 24 -24.15 5.47 -1.03
N GLY A 25 -22.86 5.18 -0.96
CA GLY A 25 -22.28 3.86 -1.11
C GLY A 25 -21.63 3.54 0.21
N THR A 26 -21.82 2.32 0.70
CA THR A 26 -20.89 1.73 1.67
C THR A 26 -19.49 2.02 1.17
N SER A 27 -18.75 2.89 1.85
CA SER A 27 -17.48 3.44 1.39
C SER A 27 -16.40 2.37 1.45
N SER A 28 -16.44 1.33 0.61
CA SER A 28 -15.41 0.29 0.62
C SER A 28 -14.11 0.89 0.09
N LEU A 29 -13.13 1.05 0.97
CA LEU A 29 -11.76 1.35 0.57
C LEU A 29 -11.21 0.20 -0.29
N PRO A 30 -10.38 0.49 -1.31
CA PRO A 30 -9.86 -0.55 -2.19
C PRO A 30 -8.88 -1.47 -1.44
N SER A 31 -8.96 -2.77 -1.71
CA SER A 31 -7.95 -3.73 -1.28
C SER A 31 -6.63 -3.52 -2.03
N LEU A 32 -5.52 -3.83 -1.37
CA LEU A 32 -4.17 -3.68 -1.90
C LEU A 32 -3.55 -5.05 -2.14
N LYS A 33 -2.82 -5.19 -3.24
CA LYS A 33 -1.93 -6.32 -3.52
C LYS A 33 -0.50 -5.80 -3.50
N LEU A 34 0.27 -6.22 -2.50
CA LEU A 34 1.66 -5.84 -2.33
C LEU A 34 2.55 -6.99 -2.82
N GLY A 35 3.20 -6.81 -3.97
CA GLY A 35 4.15 -7.79 -4.51
C GLY A 35 5.53 -7.59 -3.92
N PHE A 36 6.08 -8.64 -3.32
CA PHE A 36 7.42 -8.65 -2.74
C PHE A 36 8.36 -9.49 -3.59
N LYS A 37 9.60 -9.01 -3.74
CA LYS A 37 10.71 -9.76 -4.30
C LYS A 37 11.92 -9.62 -3.37
N VAL A 38 12.32 -10.71 -2.73
CA VAL A 38 13.54 -10.75 -1.93
C VAL A 38 14.73 -11.10 -2.82
N HIS A 39 15.85 -10.40 -2.63
CA HIS A 39 17.03 -10.53 -3.48
C HIS A 39 18.08 -11.51 -2.93
N ARG A 40 18.08 -11.75 -1.62
CA ARG A 40 19.02 -12.67 -0.97
C ARG A 40 18.31 -14.01 -0.77
N SER A 41 18.92 -15.10 -1.24
CA SER A 41 18.38 -16.46 -1.07
C SER A 41 18.14 -16.82 0.41
N THR A 42 18.96 -16.29 1.32
CA THR A 42 18.79 -16.47 2.77
C THR A 42 17.53 -15.80 3.35
N MET A 43 16.83 -14.98 2.57
CA MET A 43 15.59 -14.30 2.96
C MET A 43 14.35 -14.90 2.28
N GLU A 44 14.52 -15.99 1.52
CA GLU A 44 13.39 -16.72 0.96
C GLU A 44 12.50 -17.26 2.07
N VAL A 45 11.19 -17.10 1.88
CA VAL A 45 10.19 -17.58 2.83
C VAL A 45 9.62 -18.86 2.23
N TYR A 46 9.82 -19.99 2.92
CA TYR A 46 9.48 -21.33 2.40
C TYR A 46 10.05 -21.60 0.99
N GLY A 47 11.28 -21.17 0.73
CA GLY A 47 11.95 -21.32 -0.57
C GLY A 47 11.39 -20.44 -1.69
N THR A 48 10.55 -19.47 -1.35
CA THR A 48 9.96 -18.52 -2.31
C THR A 48 10.59 -17.15 -2.16
N SER A 49 11.11 -16.61 -3.26
CA SER A 49 11.69 -15.27 -3.33
C SER A 49 10.72 -14.20 -3.81
N THR A 50 9.59 -14.58 -4.41
CA THR A 50 8.57 -13.65 -4.91
C THR A 50 7.20 -14.07 -4.43
N PHE A 51 6.50 -13.21 -3.71
CA PHE A 51 5.20 -13.51 -3.13
C PHE A 51 4.34 -12.27 -3.03
N ASP A 52 3.03 -12.47 -2.94
CA ASP A 52 2.05 -11.40 -2.84
C ASP A 52 1.41 -11.38 -1.45
N VAL A 53 1.35 -10.20 -0.85
CA VAL A 53 0.59 -9.93 0.37
C VAL A 53 -0.68 -9.20 -0.02
N TYR A 54 -1.82 -9.76 0.37
CA TYR A 54 -3.13 -9.17 0.14
C TYR A 54 -3.57 -8.44 1.40
N VAL A 55 -3.97 -7.19 1.24
CA VAL A 55 -4.41 -6.33 2.34
C VAL A 55 -5.81 -5.83 2.05
N LYS A 56 -6.70 -5.97 3.03
CA LYS A 56 -8.07 -5.50 2.97
C LYS A 56 -8.28 -4.43 4.04
N PRO A 57 -8.64 -3.19 3.68
CA PRO A 57 -9.06 -2.20 4.65
C PRO A 57 -10.42 -2.60 5.26
N VAL A 58 -10.54 -2.41 6.57
CA VAL A 58 -11.74 -2.66 7.36
C VAL A 58 -12.15 -1.34 8.01
N LEU A 59 -13.37 -0.89 7.72
CA LEU A 59 -13.90 0.35 8.27
C LEU A 59 -14.68 0.08 9.56
N SER A 60 -14.32 0.79 10.61
CA SER A 60 -15.00 0.78 11.91
C SER A 60 -15.40 2.19 12.29
N GLY A 61 -16.56 2.64 11.80
CA GLY A 61 -16.99 4.03 11.94
C GLY A 61 -16.07 4.97 11.16
N SER A 62 -15.28 5.78 11.86
CA SER A 62 -14.30 6.71 11.26
C SER A 62 -12.86 6.18 11.27
N SER A 63 -12.61 5.00 11.85
CA SER A 63 -11.29 4.37 11.84
C SER A 63 -11.16 3.36 10.70
N VAL A 64 -9.93 3.21 10.20
CA VAL A 64 -9.55 2.20 9.23
C VAL A 64 -8.57 1.25 9.93
N THR A 65 -8.91 -0.03 9.99
CA THR A 65 -7.98 -1.12 10.31
C THR A 65 -7.68 -1.92 9.05
N PHE A 66 -6.76 -2.88 9.13
CA PHE A 66 -6.39 -3.69 7.99
C PHE A 66 -6.33 -5.16 8.37
N ASP A 67 -6.99 -5.97 7.56
CA ASP A 67 -6.76 -7.41 7.51
C ASP A 67 -5.73 -7.69 6.42
N GLY A 68 -5.00 -8.79 6.59
CA GLY A 68 -3.92 -9.16 5.69
C GLY A 68 -3.83 -10.67 5.53
N LYS A 69 -3.36 -11.11 4.37
CA LYS A 69 -3.03 -12.52 4.13
C LYS A 69 -1.85 -12.65 3.19
N VAL A 70 -0.95 -13.57 3.53
CA VAL A 70 0.04 -14.14 2.63
C VAL A 70 0.07 -15.65 2.80
N SER A 71 0.27 -16.36 1.70
CA SER A 71 0.28 -17.82 1.65
C SER A 71 1.55 -18.30 0.96
N PHE A 72 2.15 -19.34 1.52
CA PHE A 72 3.29 -20.03 0.93
C PHE A 72 2.97 -21.52 0.82
N GLU A 73 3.35 -22.14 -0.30
CA GLU A 73 3.21 -23.58 -0.47
C GLU A 73 4.60 -24.22 -0.52
N GLN A 74 4.80 -25.26 0.29
CA GLN A 74 6.02 -26.05 0.27
C GLN A 74 5.68 -27.50 0.64
N ASP A 75 6.14 -28.44 -0.18
CA ASP A 75 5.99 -29.89 0.02
C ASP A 75 4.54 -30.35 0.29
N GLY A 76 3.57 -29.76 -0.43
CA GLY A 76 2.14 -30.10 -0.29
C GLY A 76 1.50 -29.58 1.01
N THR A 77 2.18 -28.68 1.72
CA THR A 77 1.67 -27.97 2.89
C THR A 77 1.55 -26.48 2.58
N THR A 78 0.41 -25.89 2.93
CA THR A 78 0.17 -24.45 2.82
C THR A 78 0.39 -23.77 4.16
N TYR A 79 1.23 -22.75 4.17
CA TYR A 79 1.56 -21.92 5.31
C TYR A 79 0.95 -20.54 5.12
N ASN A 80 -0.05 -20.19 5.92
CA ASN A 80 -0.72 -18.90 5.87
C ASN A 80 -0.27 -18.02 7.04
N PHE A 81 0.06 -16.77 6.73
CA PHE A 81 0.13 -15.71 7.73
C PHE A 81 -1.04 -14.79 7.49
N VAL A 82 -1.87 -14.62 8.50
CA VAL A 82 -3.14 -13.90 8.40
C VAL A 82 -3.20 -12.87 9.52
N LEU A 83 -3.57 -11.64 9.18
CA LEU A 83 -3.90 -10.59 10.13
C LEU A 83 -5.42 -10.40 10.06
N ILE A 84 -6.13 -10.67 11.15
CA ILE A 84 -7.57 -10.43 11.27
C ILE A 84 -7.81 -9.61 12.53
N ASP A 85 -8.53 -8.50 12.40
CA ASP A 85 -8.86 -7.62 13.54
C ASP A 85 -7.62 -7.20 14.33
N SER A 86 -6.51 -6.95 13.63
CA SER A 86 -5.19 -6.61 14.21
C SER A 86 -4.53 -7.73 15.03
N VAL A 87 -5.03 -8.97 14.97
CA VAL A 87 -4.41 -10.14 15.59
C VAL A 87 -3.77 -11.01 14.50
N PRO A 88 -2.45 -11.26 14.57
CA PRO A 88 -1.79 -12.12 13.61
C PRO A 88 -1.85 -13.59 14.00
N TYR A 89 -2.13 -14.41 13.00
CA TYR A 89 -2.24 -15.85 13.07
C TYR A 89 -1.31 -16.48 12.05
N TYR A 90 -0.76 -17.62 12.45
CA TYR A 90 -0.04 -18.53 11.58
C TYR A 90 -0.84 -19.81 11.49
N GLU A 91 -1.17 -20.21 10.27
CA GLU A 91 -1.95 -21.40 9.99
C GLU A 91 -1.15 -22.33 9.07
N VAL A 92 -1.14 -23.61 9.43
CA VAL A 92 -0.54 -24.68 8.63
C VAL A 92 -1.66 -25.59 8.18
N VAL A 93 -1.83 -25.74 6.87
CA VAL A 93 -2.86 -26.59 6.25
C VAL A 93 -2.15 -27.66 5.43
N SER A 94 -2.44 -28.92 5.73
CA SER A 94 -1.92 -30.07 5.00
C SER A 94 -3.04 -31.04 4.67
N GLY A 95 -2.78 -32.04 3.83
CA GLY A 95 -3.77 -33.08 3.52
C GLY A 95 -4.19 -33.95 4.71
N THR A 96 -3.50 -33.86 5.86
CA THR A 96 -3.74 -34.73 7.03
C THR A 96 -4.12 -33.98 8.30
N SER A 97 -3.76 -32.70 8.41
CA SER A 97 -4.02 -31.89 9.60
C SER A 97 -3.96 -30.40 9.31
N ASN A 98 -4.72 -29.64 10.10
CA ASN A 98 -4.71 -28.18 10.12
C ASN A 98 -4.38 -27.71 11.52
N SER A 99 -3.54 -26.69 11.64
CA SER A 99 -3.24 -26.04 12.91
C SER A 99 -3.21 -24.53 12.77
N THR A 100 -3.59 -23.83 13.83
CA THR A 100 -3.58 -22.36 13.88
C THR A 100 -3.01 -21.92 15.22
N THR A 101 -2.07 -20.99 15.17
CA THR A 101 -1.42 -20.42 16.35
C THR A 101 -1.36 -18.90 16.24
N CYS A 102 -1.46 -18.21 17.37
CA CYS A 102 -1.21 -16.77 17.41
C CYS A 102 0.28 -16.50 17.16
N VAL A 103 0.58 -15.44 16.43
CA VAL A 103 1.95 -14.93 16.24
C VAL A 103 2.10 -13.68 17.12
N PRO A 104 3.28 -13.43 17.69
CA PRO A 104 3.54 -12.14 18.32
C PRO A 104 3.48 -11.00 17.30
N THR A 105 2.81 -9.89 17.64
CA THR A 105 2.58 -8.76 16.73
C THR A 105 3.88 -8.11 16.23
N GLU A 106 4.94 -8.19 17.02
CA GLU A 106 6.28 -7.71 16.66
C GLU A 106 6.94 -8.49 15.49
N ASN A 107 6.43 -9.69 15.17
CA ASN A 107 6.97 -10.53 14.11
C ASN A 107 6.26 -10.32 12.75
N ILE A 108 5.27 -9.43 12.69
CA ILE A 108 4.57 -9.08 11.45
C ILE A 108 4.84 -7.63 11.08
N LEU A 109 4.94 -7.38 9.78
CA LEU A 109 5.04 -6.01 9.27
C LEU A 109 3.72 -5.27 9.53
N SER A 110 3.84 -4.06 10.07
CA SER A 110 2.70 -3.18 10.30
C SER A 110 2.14 -2.66 8.99
N VAL A 111 1.00 -3.22 8.58
CA VAL A 111 0.26 -2.77 7.39
C VAL A 111 -0.15 -1.28 7.49
N PRO A 112 -0.65 -0.77 8.65
CA PRO A 112 -0.91 0.66 8.81
C PRO A 112 0.32 1.53 8.50
N ASP A 113 1.50 1.13 8.97
CA ASP A 113 2.73 1.90 8.76
C ASP A 113 3.19 1.87 7.29
N ILE A 114 3.00 0.73 6.60
CA ILE A 114 3.24 0.66 5.15
C ILE A 114 2.32 1.64 4.42
N VAL A 115 1.01 1.62 4.71
CA VAL A 115 0.04 2.51 4.07
C VAL A 115 0.37 3.97 4.38
N GLN A 116 0.75 4.28 5.61
CA GLN A 116 1.16 5.63 6.00
C GLN A 116 2.43 6.07 5.25
N ALA A 117 3.44 5.20 5.15
CA ALA A 117 4.66 5.49 4.39
C ALA A 117 4.36 5.74 2.90
N LEU A 118 3.46 4.96 2.30
CA LEU A 118 3.03 5.20 0.93
C LEU A 118 2.29 6.54 0.79
N ALA A 119 1.42 6.88 1.74
CA ALA A 119 0.66 8.13 1.74
C ALA A 119 1.54 9.37 2.00
N SER A 120 2.63 9.22 2.75
CA SER A 120 3.58 10.31 3.04
C SER A 120 4.70 10.43 2.00
N ALA A 121 4.70 9.60 0.95
CA ALA A 121 5.76 9.60 -0.04
C ALA A 121 5.81 10.91 -0.83
N THR A 122 7.01 11.47 -0.99
CA THR A 122 7.24 12.77 -1.65
C THR A 122 8.01 12.62 -2.94
N ALA A 123 7.68 13.42 -3.97
CA ALA A 123 8.37 13.37 -5.25
C ALA A 123 9.85 13.77 -5.13
N VAL A 124 10.71 13.06 -5.86
CA VAL A 124 12.15 13.35 -6.00
C VAL A 124 12.52 13.40 -7.47
N SER A 125 13.47 14.28 -7.81
CA SER A 125 13.89 14.49 -9.20
C SER A 125 14.81 13.38 -9.72
N SER A 126 15.52 12.69 -8.83
CA SER A 126 16.45 11.61 -9.17
C SER A 126 16.63 10.66 -7.99
N VAL A 127 17.01 9.42 -8.30
CA VAL A 127 17.42 8.40 -7.35
C VAL A 127 18.87 8.06 -7.64
N ASN A 128 19.75 8.23 -6.65
CA ASN A 128 21.15 7.83 -6.78
C ASN A 128 21.31 6.43 -6.18
N THR A 129 21.49 5.42 -7.02
CA THR A 129 21.59 4.01 -6.60
C THR A 129 22.46 3.22 -7.56
N ASP A 130 23.19 2.24 -7.03
CA ASP A 130 23.96 1.26 -7.81
C ASP A 130 23.09 0.08 -8.28
N GLN A 131 21.81 0.06 -7.90
CA GLN A 131 20.86 -0.96 -8.31
C GLN A 131 20.29 -0.64 -9.70
N ASP A 132 20.13 -1.68 -10.53
CA ASP A 132 19.48 -1.57 -11.84
C ASP A 132 17.97 -1.42 -11.67
N ILE A 133 17.52 -0.20 -11.34
CA ILE A 133 16.11 0.16 -11.20
C ILE A 133 15.75 1.29 -12.16
N SER A 134 14.60 1.18 -12.81
CA SER A 134 14.08 2.21 -13.70
C SER A 134 12.63 2.57 -13.36
N CYS A 135 12.28 3.84 -13.50
CA CYS A 135 10.92 4.36 -13.36
C CYS A 135 10.46 4.99 -14.67
N THR A 136 10.48 4.19 -15.72
CA THR A 136 10.11 4.65 -17.06
C THR A 136 8.65 5.11 -17.08
N ASN A 137 8.40 6.32 -17.57
CA ASN A 137 7.08 6.97 -17.61
C ASN A 137 6.40 7.18 -16.23
N GLY A 138 7.18 7.12 -15.14
CA GLY A 138 6.66 7.35 -13.80
C GLY A 138 7.36 8.49 -13.07
N THR A 139 6.84 8.83 -11.90
CA THR A 139 7.48 9.77 -10.96
C THR A 139 8.14 9.00 -9.84
N TRP A 140 9.40 9.31 -9.55
CA TRP A 140 10.09 8.81 -8.37
C TRP A 140 9.53 9.49 -7.13
N LEU A 141 9.20 8.69 -6.12
CA LEU A 141 8.87 9.17 -4.79
C LEU A 141 9.89 8.62 -3.78
N SER A 142 10.13 9.33 -2.70
CA SER A 142 10.87 8.85 -1.54
C SER A 142 9.95 8.75 -0.34
N THR A 143 10.17 7.75 0.49
CA THR A 143 9.48 7.58 1.77
C THR A 143 10.40 6.92 2.79
N THR A 144 9.94 6.83 4.04
CA THR A 144 10.63 6.13 5.12
C THR A 144 9.67 5.11 5.71
N PHE A 145 10.15 3.88 5.88
CA PHE A 145 9.39 2.80 6.52
C PHE A 145 10.31 2.05 7.48
N ALA A 146 9.84 1.77 8.70
CA ALA A 146 10.63 1.11 9.75
C ALA A 146 12.01 1.76 10.01
N GLY A 147 12.13 3.07 9.81
CA GLY A 147 13.39 3.83 9.97
C GLY A 147 14.32 3.80 8.75
N GLU A 148 14.00 3.03 7.72
CA GLU A 148 14.81 2.89 6.51
C GLU A 148 14.26 3.72 5.34
N PRO A 149 15.12 4.37 4.54
CA PRO A 149 14.69 5.12 3.37
C PRO A 149 14.37 4.19 2.21
N TYR A 150 13.24 4.45 1.55
CA TYR A 150 12.80 3.74 0.35
C TYR A 150 12.54 4.72 -0.79
N VAL A 151 12.66 4.20 -2.01
CA VAL A 151 12.26 4.88 -3.24
C VAL A 151 11.14 4.09 -3.91
N LEU A 152 10.12 4.80 -4.38
CA LEU A 152 8.95 4.23 -5.05
C LEU A 152 8.89 4.79 -6.46
N CYS A 153 8.37 4.00 -7.40
CA CYS A 153 8.09 4.46 -8.75
C CYS A 153 6.58 4.47 -9.00
N THR A 154 6.04 5.61 -9.39
CA THR A 154 4.64 5.73 -9.83
C THR A 154 4.54 5.45 -11.33
N GLY A 155 4.56 4.18 -11.73
CA GLY A 155 4.32 3.79 -13.11
C GLY A 155 2.88 3.33 -13.32
N ALA A 156 2.15 3.92 -14.25
CA ALA A 156 0.99 3.25 -14.83
C ALA A 156 1.54 2.05 -15.64
N LYS A 157 1.29 0.82 -15.19
CA LYS A 157 1.42 -0.33 -16.11
C LYS A 157 0.37 -0.14 -17.21
N THR A 158 0.73 0.51 -18.32
CA THR A 158 -0.02 0.40 -19.57
C THR A 158 0.32 -0.96 -20.18
N GLY A 159 -0.38 -2.00 -19.76
CA GLY A 159 -0.14 -3.34 -20.26
C GLY A 159 -0.94 -4.39 -19.52
N SER A 160 -1.98 -4.89 -20.19
CA SER A 160 -2.86 -5.95 -19.75
C SER A 160 -2.12 -7.23 -19.37
N GLU A 161 -2.13 -7.59 -18.09
CA GLU A 161 -2.27 -8.99 -17.71
C GLU A 161 -3.72 -9.16 -17.30
N ARG A 162 -4.51 -9.50 -18.30
CA ARG A 162 -5.87 -10.02 -18.17
C ARG A 162 -5.73 -11.35 -17.42
N TRP A 163 -5.78 -11.29 -16.10
CA TRP A 163 -5.98 -12.47 -15.26
C TRP A 163 -7.38 -13.01 -15.58
N HIS A 164 -7.43 -14.00 -16.46
CA HIS A 164 -8.63 -14.82 -16.60
C HIS A 164 -8.76 -15.65 -15.32
N CYS A 165 -9.97 -15.69 -14.78
CA CYS A 165 -10.37 -16.62 -13.74
C CYS A 165 -10.15 -18.08 -14.18
#